data_AF-A0A9W5NS78-F1
#
_entry.id   AF-A0A9W5NS78-F1
#
_cell.length_a   1.000
_cell.length_b   1.000
_cell.length_c   1.000
_cell.angle_alpha   90.00
_cell.angle_beta   90.00
_cell.angle_gamma   90.00
#
_symmetry.space_group_name_H-M   'P 1'
#
loop_
_entity.id
_entity.type
_entity.pdbx_description
1 polymer ?
#
loop_
_entity_poly.entity_id
_entity_poly.type
_entity_poly.pdbx_seq_one_letter_code
_entity_poly.pdbx_strand_id
1 'polypeptide(L)'
;LVDGSGKVTNGLNTLNSKTGEMQIGIGKLVDGSGKVTDGLHVLNSNAGIGKLVDGSGKVTDGLHALNSNAGIGKLVDGSGKVTDGLHALNSNAGIGKLVDGSGKVTDGLNTLNSKTGELRDGSEKVTGGLNKLVSKSGELKTGTTDLSNGMGKLVEGQSQLEEGSQAIQKGLQELNSNVQKSAAGLEEMQSKVPSILNTVNEKIDGAGANVNQLNELTQSTAGDAKNAAQEVANLQKQIESLPKEYQEQLQPFITSAVKSTATVQQKAAGVVGGTNKLNEEVKQLKGEINQKTSGLQNKLPNPAGIKTLAGGIEKLTSAQNEFVSKFHGFGEGLDNAKIGADKLKDGSVQLIDGVTQLQSGSGKVTAGLGQLSAGVNQLADGSGQVTGGLGTLS
;
A
#
# COMPACT_ATOMS: atom_id res chain seq x y z
N LEU A 1 -77.66 -162.60 34.09
CA LEU A 1 -76.26 -163.00 33.78
C LEU A 1 -75.60 -162.18 32.66
N VAL A 2 -76.33 -161.42 31.82
CA VAL A 2 -75.73 -160.63 30.71
C VAL A 2 -75.34 -159.18 31.09
N ASP A 3 -75.93 -158.55 32.13
CA ASP A 3 -75.60 -157.16 32.54
C ASP A 3 -74.29 -157.01 33.35
N GLY A 4 -73.85 -158.07 34.03
CA GLY A 4 -72.66 -158.01 34.90
C GLY A 4 -71.34 -157.96 34.13
N SER A 5 -71.22 -158.68 33.01
CA SER A 5 -69.99 -158.74 32.21
C SER A 5 -69.71 -157.44 31.45
N GLY A 6 -70.75 -156.74 30.99
CA GLY A 6 -70.62 -155.43 30.33
C GLY A 6 -70.04 -154.35 31.26
N LYS A 7 -70.45 -154.35 32.54
CA LYS A 7 -69.92 -153.41 33.54
C LYS A 7 -68.45 -153.68 33.88
N VAL A 8 -68.01 -154.95 33.91
CA VAL A 8 -66.61 -155.32 34.13
C VAL A 8 -65.75 -154.93 32.92
N THR A 9 -66.19 -155.21 31.70
CA THR A 9 -65.44 -154.80 30.49
C THR A 9 -65.34 -153.29 30.35
N ASN A 10 -66.43 -152.55 30.64
CA ASN A 10 -66.38 -151.09 30.67
C ASN A 10 -65.46 -150.58 31.78
N GLY A 11 -65.52 -151.18 32.98
CA GLY A 11 -64.61 -150.88 34.07
C GLY A 11 -63.14 -151.12 33.73
N LEU A 12 -62.82 -152.22 33.05
CA LEU A 12 -61.46 -152.52 32.57
C LEU A 12 -61.02 -151.55 31.46
N ASN A 13 -61.91 -151.16 30.54
CA ASN A 13 -61.59 -150.16 29.51
C ASN A 13 -61.40 -148.76 30.11
N THR A 14 -62.22 -148.36 31.10
CA THR A 14 -62.02 -147.13 31.86
C THR A 14 -60.72 -147.16 32.64
N LEU A 15 -60.39 -148.30 33.26
CA LEU A 15 -59.12 -148.46 33.95
C LEU A 15 -57.96 -148.34 32.95
N ASN A 16 -58.00 -149.04 31.82
CA ASN A 16 -56.97 -148.97 30.79
C ASN A 16 -56.78 -147.54 30.23
N SER A 17 -57.89 -146.82 30.01
CA SER A 17 -57.86 -145.40 29.62
C SER A 17 -57.27 -144.51 30.71
N LYS A 18 -57.65 -144.72 31.98
CA LYS A 18 -57.09 -143.98 33.12
C LYS A 18 -55.61 -144.31 33.38
N THR A 19 -55.17 -145.53 33.11
CA THR A 19 -53.76 -145.91 33.14
C THR A 19 -52.97 -145.20 32.04
N GLY A 20 -53.56 -145.04 30.84
CA GLY A 20 -53.00 -144.22 29.77
C GLY A 20 -52.90 -142.73 30.14
N GLU A 21 -53.96 -142.15 30.73
CA GLU A 21 -53.93 -140.78 31.25
C GLU A 21 -52.90 -140.61 32.37
N MET A 22 -52.75 -141.61 33.24
CA MET A 22 -51.75 -141.61 34.32
C MET A 22 -50.33 -141.67 33.76
N GLN A 23 -50.06 -142.47 32.74
CA GLN A 23 -48.77 -142.47 32.04
C GLN A 23 -48.47 -141.11 31.41
N ILE A 24 -49.46 -140.45 30.80
CA ILE A 24 -49.30 -139.08 30.26
C ILE A 24 -49.04 -138.09 31.40
N GLY A 25 -49.76 -138.21 32.52
CA GLY A 25 -49.58 -137.37 33.72
C GLY A 25 -48.19 -137.54 34.35
N ILE A 26 -47.72 -138.78 34.49
CA ILE A 26 -46.35 -139.11 34.93
C ILE A 26 -45.34 -138.58 33.93
N GLY A 27 -45.58 -138.72 32.62
CA GLY A 27 -44.75 -138.14 31.57
C GLY A 27 -44.61 -136.62 31.72
N LYS A 28 -45.73 -135.90 31.91
CA LYS A 28 -45.73 -134.44 32.17
C LYS A 28 -45.04 -134.06 33.48
N LEU A 29 -45.17 -134.88 34.52
CA LEU A 29 -44.50 -134.64 35.81
C LEU A 29 -42.99 -134.87 35.69
N VAL A 30 -42.56 -135.91 34.97
CA VAL A 30 -41.15 -136.16 34.67
C VAL A 30 -40.60 -135.01 33.82
N ASP A 31 -41.30 -134.59 32.77
CA ASP A 31 -40.92 -133.44 31.93
C ASP A 31 -40.85 -132.14 32.74
N GLY A 32 -41.82 -131.92 33.62
CA GLY A 32 -41.85 -130.78 34.55
C GLY A 32 -40.69 -130.82 35.53
N SER A 33 -40.40 -131.98 36.13
CA SER A 33 -39.27 -132.17 37.04
C SER A 33 -37.92 -132.04 36.34
N GLY A 34 -37.83 -132.48 35.07
CA GLY A 34 -36.66 -132.29 34.20
C GLY A 34 -36.43 -130.82 33.90
N LYS A 35 -37.46 -130.08 33.48
CA LYS A 35 -37.38 -128.62 33.26
C LYS A 35 -37.03 -127.84 34.52
N VAL A 36 -37.56 -128.25 35.68
CA VAL A 36 -37.20 -127.64 36.97
C VAL A 36 -35.75 -127.94 37.31
N THR A 37 -35.30 -129.19 37.12
CA THR A 37 -33.91 -129.58 37.40
C THR A 37 -32.94 -128.88 36.45
N ASP A 38 -33.27 -128.79 35.16
CA ASP A 38 -32.49 -128.05 34.16
C ASP A 38 -32.46 -126.56 34.48
N GLY A 39 -33.60 -125.97 34.87
CA GLY A 39 -33.68 -124.58 35.34
C GLY A 39 -32.83 -124.34 36.60
N LEU A 40 -32.87 -125.27 37.56
CA LEU A 40 -32.04 -125.23 38.76
C LEU A 40 -30.57 -125.44 38.43
N HIS A 41 -30.24 -126.26 37.44
CA HIS A 41 -28.87 -126.47 36.99
C HIS A 41 -28.35 -125.28 36.19
N VAL A 42 -29.16 -124.59 35.39
CA VAL A 42 -28.80 -123.32 34.73
C VAL A 42 -28.60 -122.21 35.77
N LEU A 43 -29.39 -122.21 36.86
CA LEU A 43 -29.24 -121.27 37.96
C LEU A 43 -28.01 -121.58 38.84
N ASN A 44 -27.77 -122.86 39.16
CA ASN A 44 -26.71 -123.35 40.03
C ASN A 44 -25.37 -123.59 39.31
N SER A 45 -25.39 -123.77 37.99
CA SER A 45 -24.16 -123.76 37.20
C SER A 45 -23.60 -122.34 37.29
N ASN A 46 -22.29 -122.26 37.43
CA ASN A 46 -21.50 -121.05 37.64
C ASN A 46 -21.79 -119.88 36.67
N ALA A 47 -22.59 -120.07 35.62
CA ALA A 47 -22.95 -119.05 34.64
C ALA A 47 -24.11 -118.14 35.09
N GLY A 48 -25.15 -118.66 35.76
CA GLY A 48 -26.35 -117.90 36.13
C GLY A 48 -26.12 -116.99 37.33
N ILE A 49 -25.87 -117.59 38.50
CA ILE A 49 -25.48 -116.87 39.72
C ILE A 49 -24.15 -116.13 39.50
N GLY A 50 -23.20 -116.68 38.74
CA GLY A 50 -21.93 -116.01 38.45
C GLY A 50 -22.08 -114.70 37.67
N LYS A 51 -22.99 -114.61 36.70
CA LYS A 51 -23.29 -113.34 36.00
C LYS A 51 -23.96 -112.32 36.90
N LEU A 52 -24.83 -112.75 37.81
CA LEU A 52 -25.46 -111.85 38.78
C LEU A 52 -24.43 -111.35 39.80
N VAL A 53 -23.55 -112.24 40.29
CA VAL A 53 -22.45 -111.88 41.19
C VAL A 53 -21.47 -110.95 40.48
N ASP A 54 -21.05 -111.23 39.24
CA ASP A 54 -20.19 -110.35 38.43
C ASP A 54 -20.88 -109.00 38.12
N GLY A 55 -22.17 -109.01 37.80
CA GLY A 55 -22.96 -107.79 37.61
C GLY A 55 -23.04 -106.96 38.89
N SER A 56 -23.32 -107.59 40.03
CA SER A 56 -23.34 -106.92 41.35
C SER A 56 -21.95 -106.44 41.77
N GLY A 57 -20.90 -107.20 41.44
CA GLY A 57 -19.50 -106.85 41.64
C GLY A 57 -19.12 -105.62 40.83
N LYS A 58 -19.44 -105.59 39.52
CA LYS A 58 -19.24 -104.43 38.65
C LYS A 58 -20.03 -103.20 39.09
N VAL A 59 -21.26 -103.38 39.59
CA VAL A 59 -22.04 -102.27 40.17
C VAL A 59 -21.39 -101.78 41.46
N THR A 60 -20.93 -102.68 42.32
CA THR A 60 -20.24 -102.32 43.56
C THR A 60 -18.91 -101.64 43.27
N ASP A 61 -18.12 -102.14 42.32
CA ASP A 61 -16.87 -101.55 41.86
C ASP A 61 -17.10 -100.20 41.18
N GLY A 62 -18.18 -100.06 40.39
CA GLY A 62 -18.58 -98.78 39.79
C GLY A 62 -19.02 -97.77 40.86
N LEU A 63 -19.78 -98.21 41.86
CA LEU A 63 -20.20 -97.39 42.99
C LEU A 63 -19.02 -97.05 43.89
N HIS A 64 -18.08 -97.97 44.10
CA HIS A 64 -16.82 -97.72 44.78
C HIS A 64 -15.91 -96.81 43.96
N ALA A 65 -15.81 -96.91 42.64
CA ALA A 65 -15.02 -95.97 41.84
C ALA A 65 -15.61 -94.55 41.88
N LEU A 66 -16.94 -94.45 41.94
CA LEU A 66 -17.65 -93.18 42.09
C LEU A 66 -17.53 -92.59 43.51
N ASN A 67 -17.70 -93.44 44.53
CA ASN A 67 -17.67 -93.08 45.96
C ASN A 67 -16.23 -92.99 46.52
N SER A 68 -15.28 -93.68 45.90
CA SER A 68 -13.86 -93.47 46.15
C SER A 68 -13.58 -92.01 45.87
N ASN A 69 -12.83 -91.40 46.78
CA ASN A 69 -12.53 -89.98 46.85
C ASN A 69 -11.94 -89.35 45.56
N ALA A 70 -11.74 -90.14 44.49
CA ALA A 70 -11.22 -89.70 43.20
C ALA A 70 -12.29 -89.22 42.21
N GLY A 71 -13.50 -89.79 42.19
CA GLY A 71 -14.55 -89.43 41.23
C GLY A 71 -15.36 -88.21 41.68
N ILE A 72 -16.15 -88.39 42.74
CA ILE A 72 -16.89 -87.30 43.39
C ILE A 72 -15.91 -86.24 43.93
N GLY A 73 -14.75 -86.64 44.45
CA GLY A 73 -13.75 -85.68 44.96
C GLY A 73 -13.17 -84.76 43.89
N LYS A 74 -12.96 -85.23 42.64
CA LYS A 74 -12.54 -84.35 41.52
C LYS A 74 -13.64 -83.38 41.10
N LEU A 75 -14.90 -83.81 41.13
CA LEU A 75 -16.02 -82.93 40.83
C LEU A 75 -16.20 -81.88 41.93
N VAL A 76 -16.06 -82.26 43.19
CA VAL A 76 -16.10 -81.34 44.34
C VAL A 76 -14.92 -80.36 44.30
N ASP A 77 -13.69 -80.82 44.01
CA ASP A 77 -12.52 -79.96 43.82
C ASP A 77 -12.67 -79.02 42.62
N GLY A 78 -13.16 -79.53 41.48
CA GLY A 78 -13.45 -78.73 40.29
C GLY A 78 -14.52 -77.67 40.55
N SER A 79 -15.61 -78.04 41.22
CA SER A 79 -16.66 -77.10 41.64
C SER A 79 -16.12 -76.10 42.66
N GLY A 80 -15.29 -76.53 43.61
CA GLY A 80 -14.63 -75.68 44.59
C GLY A 80 -13.73 -74.65 43.92
N LYS A 81 -12.89 -75.06 42.97
CA LYS A 81 -12.06 -74.15 42.16
C LYS A 81 -12.87 -73.17 41.33
N VAL A 82 -14.02 -73.59 40.79
CA VAL A 82 -14.94 -72.69 40.07
C VAL A 82 -15.56 -71.68 41.04
N THR A 83 -16.03 -72.12 42.22
CA THR A 83 -16.56 -71.24 43.26
C THR A 83 -15.49 -70.29 43.78
N ASP A 84 -14.27 -70.75 44.03
CA ASP A 84 -13.14 -69.92 44.47
C ASP A 84 -12.72 -68.93 43.39
N GLY A 85 -12.71 -69.34 42.12
CA GLY A 85 -12.46 -68.45 40.98
C GLY A 85 -13.55 -67.40 40.82
N LEU A 86 -14.81 -67.79 40.97
CA LEU A 86 -15.96 -66.88 40.96
C LEU A 86 -15.93 -65.94 42.18
N HIS A 87 -15.54 -66.43 43.36
CA HIS A 87 -15.34 -65.59 44.54
C HIS A 87 -14.15 -64.68 44.37
N ALA A 88 -13.03 -65.07 43.77
CA ALA A 88 -11.90 -64.18 43.52
C ALA A 88 -12.27 -63.07 42.52
N LEU A 89 -13.11 -63.40 41.54
CA LEU A 89 -13.64 -62.44 40.56
C LEU A 89 -14.67 -61.49 41.19
N ASN A 90 -15.61 -62.03 41.97
CA ASN A 90 -16.74 -61.32 42.59
C ASN A 90 -16.36 -60.60 43.89
N SER A 91 -15.40 -61.13 44.64
CA SER A 91 -14.83 -60.41 45.77
C SER A 91 -14.28 -59.09 45.26
N ASN A 92 -14.42 -58.06 46.08
CA ASN A 92 -14.07 -56.65 45.82
C ASN A 92 -12.65 -56.39 45.25
N ALA A 93 -11.82 -57.41 45.04
CA ALA A 93 -10.47 -57.35 44.50
C ALA A 93 -10.40 -57.44 42.97
N GLY A 94 -11.31 -58.13 42.29
CA GLY A 94 -11.29 -58.32 40.82
C GLY A 94 -12.10 -57.25 40.09
N ILE A 95 -13.42 -57.42 40.06
CA ILE A 95 -14.37 -56.47 39.44
C ILE A 95 -14.27 -55.09 40.11
N GLY A 96 -14.12 -55.05 41.44
CA GLY A 96 -13.97 -53.78 42.18
C GLY A 96 -12.78 -52.92 41.73
N LYS A 97 -11.62 -53.53 41.45
CA LYS A 97 -10.46 -52.79 40.91
C LYS A 97 -10.71 -52.26 39.50
N LEU A 98 -11.49 -52.99 38.69
CA LEU A 98 -11.83 -52.56 37.34
C LEU A 98 -12.86 -51.42 37.37
N VAL A 99 -13.85 -51.48 38.27
CA VAL A 99 -14.78 -50.36 38.54
C VAL A 99 -14.00 -49.12 38.99
N ASP A 100 -13.10 -49.25 39.97
CA ASP A 100 -12.25 -48.14 40.44
C ASP A 100 -11.38 -47.56 39.32
N GLY A 101 -10.74 -48.43 38.53
CA GLY A 101 -9.93 -48.03 37.38
C GLY A 101 -10.75 -47.28 36.33
N SER A 102 -11.93 -47.81 36.00
CA SER A 102 -12.88 -47.19 35.07
C SER A 102 -13.42 -45.86 35.60
N GLY A 103 -13.72 -45.76 36.89
CA GLY A 103 -14.11 -44.52 37.55
C GLY A 103 -13.04 -43.44 37.45
N LYS A 104 -11.77 -43.80 37.74
CA LYS A 104 -10.63 -42.88 37.58
C LYS A 104 -10.44 -42.41 36.15
N VAL A 105 -10.66 -43.27 35.16
CA VAL A 105 -10.64 -42.89 33.73
C VAL A 105 -11.76 -41.89 33.44
N THR A 106 -12.99 -42.16 33.88
CA THR A 106 -14.13 -41.25 33.74
C THR A 106 -13.84 -39.88 34.36
N ASP A 107 -13.31 -39.84 35.59
CA ASP A 107 -12.95 -38.60 36.28
C ASP A 107 -11.83 -37.83 35.55
N GLY A 108 -10.82 -38.55 35.05
CA GLY A 108 -9.75 -37.99 34.23
C GLY A 108 -10.29 -37.38 32.93
N LEU A 109 -11.24 -38.05 32.26
CA LEU A 109 -11.88 -37.55 31.04
C LEU A 109 -12.77 -36.34 31.32
N ASN A 110 -13.52 -36.33 32.43
CA ASN A 110 -14.29 -35.16 32.85
C ASN A 110 -13.38 -33.95 33.13
N THR A 111 -12.24 -34.18 33.79
CA THR A 111 -11.23 -33.15 34.02
C THR A 111 -10.65 -32.63 32.72
N LEU A 112 -10.28 -33.53 31.79
CA LEU A 112 -9.77 -33.16 30.47
C LEU A 112 -10.81 -32.37 29.66
N ASN A 113 -12.09 -32.74 29.73
CA ASN A 113 -13.17 -32.03 29.05
C ASN A 113 -13.32 -30.61 29.61
N SER A 114 -13.33 -30.45 30.94
CA SER A 114 -13.37 -29.14 31.59
C SER A 114 -12.19 -28.27 31.15
N LYS A 115 -10.96 -28.82 31.16
CA LYS A 115 -9.76 -28.08 30.74
C LYS A 115 -9.74 -27.76 29.25
N THR A 116 -10.30 -28.63 28.42
CA THR A 116 -10.50 -28.37 26.98
C THR A 116 -11.51 -27.23 26.78
N GLY A 117 -12.57 -27.17 27.60
CA GLY A 117 -13.51 -26.05 27.64
C GLY A 117 -12.83 -24.72 27.98
N GLU A 118 -12.02 -24.70 29.04
CA GLU A 118 -11.23 -23.51 29.42
C GLU A 118 -10.29 -23.06 28.28
N LEU A 119 -9.61 -24.00 27.61
CA LEU A 119 -8.76 -23.72 26.46
C LEU A 119 -9.55 -23.15 25.28
N ARG A 120 -10.74 -23.71 25.01
CA ARG A 120 -11.64 -23.27 23.95
C ARG A 120 -12.08 -21.83 24.18
N ASP A 121 -12.51 -21.51 25.40
CA ASP A 121 -12.92 -20.15 25.78
C ASP A 121 -11.74 -19.17 25.68
N GLY A 122 -10.54 -19.60 26.09
CA GLY A 122 -9.31 -18.84 25.87
C GLY A 122 -9.03 -18.57 24.39
N SER A 123 -9.18 -19.60 23.55
CA SER A 123 -9.00 -19.49 22.10
C SER A 123 -10.04 -18.56 21.46
N GLU A 124 -11.30 -18.59 21.91
CA GLU A 124 -12.35 -17.67 21.47
C GLU A 124 -12.03 -16.21 21.83
N LYS A 125 -11.48 -15.97 23.03
CA LYS A 125 -11.00 -14.62 23.43
C LYS A 125 -9.88 -14.14 22.53
N VAL A 126 -8.92 -15.01 22.18
CA VAL A 126 -7.83 -14.70 21.25
C VAL A 126 -8.39 -14.38 19.85
N THR A 127 -9.31 -15.19 19.33
CA THR A 127 -9.99 -14.93 18.05
C THR A 127 -10.71 -13.58 18.09
N GLY A 128 -11.43 -13.27 19.17
CA GLY A 128 -12.09 -11.98 19.35
C GLY A 128 -11.12 -10.79 19.40
N GLY A 129 -9.96 -10.95 20.04
CA GLY A 129 -8.88 -9.96 20.04
C GLY A 129 -8.29 -9.74 18.64
N LEU A 130 -8.06 -10.82 17.90
CA LEU A 130 -7.57 -10.77 16.52
C LEU A 130 -8.58 -10.10 15.58
N ASN A 131 -9.88 -10.35 15.73
CA ASN A 131 -10.92 -9.64 14.97
C ASN A 131 -10.85 -8.12 15.18
N LYS A 132 -10.67 -7.68 16.44
CA LYS A 132 -10.49 -6.26 16.75
C LYS A 132 -9.20 -5.71 16.13
N LEU A 133 -8.12 -6.48 16.19
CA LEU A 133 -6.84 -6.08 15.60
C LEU A 133 -6.94 -5.97 14.07
N VAL A 134 -7.62 -6.88 13.37
CA VAL A 134 -7.89 -6.76 11.92
C VAL A 134 -8.63 -5.46 11.61
N SER A 135 -9.69 -5.15 12.37
CA SER A 135 -10.45 -3.91 12.20
C SER A 135 -9.57 -2.67 12.37
N LYS A 136 -8.76 -2.63 13.44
CA LYS A 136 -7.85 -1.50 13.72
C LYS A 136 -6.70 -1.39 12.74
N SER A 137 -6.18 -2.50 12.25
CA SER A 137 -5.21 -2.51 11.16
C SER A 137 -5.85 -2.00 9.86
N GLY A 138 -7.14 -2.27 9.61
CA GLY A 138 -7.91 -1.67 8.53
C GLY A 138 -7.99 -0.14 8.63
N GLU A 139 -8.30 0.39 9.80
CA GLU A 139 -8.28 1.85 10.07
C GLU A 139 -6.87 2.43 9.83
N LEU A 140 -5.81 1.75 10.29
CA LEU A 140 -4.42 2.16 10.05
C LEU A 140 -4.08 2.18 8.55
N LYS A 141 -4.51 1.18 7.77
CA LYS A 141 -4.30 1.15 6.32
C LYS A 141 -4.99 2.33 5.62
N THR A 142 -6.21 2.68 6.03
CA THR A 142 -6.90 3.85 5.50
C THR A 142 -6.11 5.12 5.84
N GLY A 143 -5.73 5.32 7.10
CA GLY A 143 -4.97 6.51 7.51
C GLY A 143 -3.60 6.64 6.83
N THR A 144 -2.89 5.54 6.62
CA THR A 144 -1.59 5.53 5.91
C THR A 144 -1.75 5.76 4.41
N THR A 145 -2.86 5.29 3.81
CA THR A 145 -3.23 5.62 2.43
C THR A 145 -3.54 7.11 2.28
N ASP A 146 -4.30 7.69 3.20
CA ASP A 146 -4.60 9.13 3.20
C ASP A 146 -3.34 9.96 3.39
N LEU A 147 -2.42 9.54 4.27
CA LEU A 147 -1.12 10.18 4.45
C LEU A 147 -0.28 10.14 3.16
N SER A 148 -0.19 8.98 2.51
CA SER A 148 0.53 8.80 1.23
C SER A 148 -0.05 9.70 0.13
N ASN A 149 -1.38 9.76 0.02
CA ASN A 149 -2.08 10.63 -0.94
C ASN A 149 -1.88 12.12 -0.61
N GLY A 150 -1.97 12.50 0.67
CA GLY A 150 -1.73 13.86 1.14
C GLY A 150 -0.30 14.33 0.87
N MET A 151 0.68 13.44 1.05
CA MET A 151 2.07 13.71 0.67
C MET A 151 2.24 13.88 -0.84
N GLY A 152 1.54 13.08 -1.65
CA GLY A 152 1.49 13.27 -3.11
C GLY A 152 1.05 14.68 -3.50
N LYS A 153 -0.04 15.17 -2.89
CA LYS A 153 -0.53 16.54 -3.13
C LYS A 153 0.44 17.62 -2.67
N LEU A 154 1.18 17.39 -1.58
CA LEU A 154 2.21 18.33 -1.10
C LEU A 154 3.38 18.42 -2.08
N VAL A 155 3.83 17.28 -2.62
CA VAL A 155 4.88 17.23 -3.65
C VAL A 155 4.41 17.95 -4.92
N GLU A 156 3.18 17.70 -5.39
CA GLU A 156 2.60 18.40 -6.54
C GLU A 156 2.53 19.92 -6.32
N GLY A 157 2.06 20.36 -5.15
CA GLY A 157 2.00 21.78 -4.81
C GLY A 157 3.37 22.43 -4.68
N GLN A 158 4.37 21.71 -4.15
CA GLN A 158 5.75 22.17 -4.11
C GLN A 158 6.31 22.35 -5.52
N SER A 159 6.08 21.40 -6.42
CA SER A 159 6.53 21.48 -7.82
C SER A 159 5.96 22.72 -8.53
N GLN A 160 4.66 23.02 -8.33
CA GLN A 160 4.04 24.23 -8.88
C GLN A 160 4.65 25.53 -8.32
N LEU A 161 4.94 25.58 -7.01
CA LEU A 161 5.60 26.73 -6.39
C LEU A 161 7.03 26.91 -6.92
N GLU A 162 7.73 25.82 -7.19
CA GLU A 162 9.07 25.84 -7.76
C GLU A 162 9.07 26.42 -9.18
N GLU A 163 8.15 25.97 -10.03
CA GLU A 163 7.94 26.55 -11.38
C GLU A 163 7.65 28.06 -11.32
N GLY A 164 6.74 28.47 -10.44
CA GLY A 164 6.43 29.89 -10.23
C GLY A 164 7.64 30.69 -9.75
N SER A 165 8.46 30.12 -8.86
CA SER A 165 9.66 30.76 -8.34
C SER A 165 10.76 30.91 -9.39
N GLN A 166 10.91 29.94 -10.29
CA GLN A 166 11.79 30.02 -11.45
C GLN A 166 11.31 31.07 -12.47
N ALA A 167 9.99 31.22 -12.65
CA ALA A 167 9.43 32.27 -13.49
C ALA A 167 9.75 33.67 -12.93
N ILE A 168 9.61 33.87 -11.61
CA ILE A 168 10.01 35.12 -10.93
C ILE A 168 11.51 35.39 -11.12
N GLN A 169 12.36 34.37 -10.98
CA GLN A 169 13.80 34.49 -11.18
C GLN A 169 14.13 35.00 -12.59
N LYS A 170 13.52 34.43 -13.63
CA LYS A 170 13.67 34.88 -15.02
C LYS A 170 13.17 36.31 -15.20
N GLY A 171 12.00 36.64 -14.65
CA GLY A 171 11.43 38.00 -14.73
C GLY A 171 12.32 39.05 -14.07
N LEU A 172 12.95 38.74 -12.93
CA LEU A 172 13.91 39.64 -12.27
C LEU A 172 15.18 39.84 -13.09
N GLN A 173 15.69 38.79 -13.74
CA GLN A 173 16.85 38.89 -14.63
C GLN A 173 16.56 39.77 -15.86
N GLU A 174 15.38 39.59 -16.48
CA GLU A 174 14.93 40.43 -17.60
C GLU A 174 14.72 41.88 -17.18
N LEU A 175 14.08 42.10 -16.02
CA LEU A 175 13.90 43.44 -15.46
C LEU A 175 15.25 44.12 -15.19
N ASN A 176 16.22 43.42 -14.59
CA ASN A 176 17.54 43.97 -14.34
C ASN A 176 18.24 44.35 -15.65
N SER A 177 18.20 43.48 -16.66
CA SER A 177 18.77 43.74 -17.98
C SER A 177 18.17 44.99 -18.62
N ASN A 178 16.85 45.15 -18.55
CA ASN A 178 16.16 46.32 -19.09
C ASN A 178 16.50 47.61 -18.32
N VAL A 179 16.55 47.56 -16.99
CA VAL A 179 16.95 48.70 -16.16
C VAL A 179 18.39 49.13 -16.45
N GLN A 180 19.32 48.19 -16.59
CA GLN A 180 20.71 48.46 -16.96
C GLN A 180 20.82 49.10 -18.36
N LYS A 181 20.05 48.60 -19.35
CA LYS A 181 19.98 49.22 -20.70
C LYS A 181 19.43 50.65 -20.64
N SER A 182 18.38 50.89 -19.85
CA SER A 182 17.84 52.23 -19.65
C SER A 182 18.84 53.17 -18.98
N ALA A 183 19.59 52.69 -17.99
CA ALA A 183 20.67 53.46 -17.36
C ALA A 183 21.75 53.85 -18.38
N ALA A 184 22.22 52.89 -19.19
CA ALA A 184 23.23 53.13 -20.21
C ALA A 184 22.75 54.12 -21.29
N GLY A 185 21.52 53.99 -21.77
CA GLY A 185 20.95 54.92 -22.75
C GLY A 185 20.78 56.34 -22.21
N LEU A 186 20.46 56.49 -20.93
CA LEU A 186 20.37 57.79 -20.27
C LEU A 186 21.76 58.43 -20.11
N GLU A 187 22.77 57.66 -19.74
CA GLU A 187 24.17 58.12 -19.66
C GLU A 187 24.69 58.57 -21.03
N GLU A 188 24.39 57.80 -22.08
CA GLU A 188 24.74 58.15 -23.45
C GLU A 188 24.09 59.48 -23.85
N MET A 189 22.80 59.67 -23.53
CA MET A 189 22.09 60.91 -23.82
C MET A 189 22.67 62.11 -23.05
N GLN A 190 22.97 61.93 -21.76
CA GLN A 190 23.61 62.97 -20.94
C GLN A 190 24.99 63.36 -21.47
N SER A 191 25.74 62.41 -22.03
CA SER A 191 27.06 62.69 -22.63
C SER A 191 26.96 63.33 -24.02
N LYS A 192 25.99 62.94 -24.86
CA LYS A 192 25.90 63.40 -26.25
C LYS A 192 25.27 64.79 -26.39
N VAL A 193 24.32 65.16 -25.53
CA VAL A 193 23.63 66.47 -25.62
C VAL A 193 24.61 67.66 -25.55
N PRO A 194 25.56 67.73 -24.59
CA PRO A 194 26.59 68.78 -24.56
C PRO A 194 27.48 68.80 -25.79
N SER A 195 27.88 67.62 -26.28
CA SER A 195 28.76 67.50 -27.44
C SER A 195 28.10 68.04 -28.71
N ILE A 196 26.82 67.71 -28.91
CA ILE A 196 26.01 68.26 -30.01
C ILE A 196 25.87 69.77 -29.86
N LEU A 197 25.60 70.27 -28.64
CA LEU A 197 25.49 71.70 -28.38
C LEU A 197 26.77 72.46 -28.74
N ASN A 198 27.93 71.95 -28.32
CA ASN A 198 29.23 72.54 -28.62
C ASN A 198 29.46 72.59 -30.14
N THR A 199 29.21 71.48 -30.84
CA THR A 199 29.36 71.40 -32.30
C THR A 199 28.45 72.40 -33.02
N VAL A 200 27.21 72.56 -32.57
CA VAL A 200 26.26 73.52 -33.15
C VAL A 200 26.70 74.96 -32.87
N ASN A 201 27.13 75.27 -31.65
CA ASN A 201 27.65 76.59 -31.30
C ASN A 201 28.88 76.96 -32.12
N GLU A 202 29.82 76.04 -32.31
CA GLU A 202 31.01 76.26 -33.16
C GLU A 202 30.62 76.60 -34.61
N LYS A 203 29.65 75.89 -35.18
CA LYS A 203 29.18 76.19 -36.55
C LYS A 203 28.44 77.53 -36.64
N ILE A 204 27.65 77.88 -35.63
CA ILE A 204 26.95 79.16 -35.56
C ILE A 204 27.94 80.32 -35.41
N ASP A 205 28.96 80.16 -34.57
CA ASP A 205 30.03 81.15 -34.40
C ASP A 205 30.83 81.33 -35.68
N GLY A 206 31.16 80.24 -36.38
CA GLY A 206 31.78 80.29 -37.70
C GLY A 206 30.91 81.00 -38.74
N ALA A 207 29.59 80.77 -38.74
CA ALA A 207 28.67 81.47 -39.63
C ALA A 207 28.62 82.98 -39.32
N GLY A 208 28.55 83.36 -38.05
CA GLY A 208 28.60 84.76 -37.62
C GLY A 208 29.92 85.44 -38.02
N ALA A 209 31.05 84.76 -37.89
CA ALA A 209 32.35 85.26 -38.34
C ALA A 209 32.37 85.52 -39.86
N ASN A 210 31.84 84.61 -40.67
CA ASN A 210 31.74 84.78 -42.13
C ASN A 210 30.82 85.96 -42.51
N VAL A 211 29.70 86.14 -41.79
CA VAL A 211 28.79 87.27 -42.00
C VAL A 211 29.47 88.60 -41.65
N ASN A 212 30.24 88.64 -40.56
CA ASN A 212 31.04 89.81 -40.19
C ASN A 212 32.07 90.15 -41.27
N GLN A 213 32.84 89.18 -41.76
CA GLN A 213 33.81 89.38 -42.83
C GLN A 213 33.15 89.90 -44.11
N LEU A 214 31.99 89.36 -44.50
CA LEU A 214 31.23 89.86 -45.65
C LEU A 214 30.76 91.30 -45.43
N ASN A 215 30.32 91.63 -44.22
CA ASN A 215 29.92 92.99 -43.86
C ASN A 215 31.08 93.98 -43.98
N GLU A 216 32.25 93.64 -43.42
CA GLU A 216 33.47 94.45 -43.50
C GLU A 216 33.92 94.69 -44.94
N LEU A 217 33.98 93.63 -45.76
CA LEU A 217 34.30 93.73 -47.20
C LEU A 217 33.31 94.62 -47.96
N THR A 218 32.02 94.50 -47.64
CA THR A 218 30.96 95.29 -48.27
C THR A 218 31.05 96.76 -47.85
N GLN A 219 31.34 97.05 -46.58
CA GLN A 219 31.56 98.42 -46.10
C GLN A 219 32.78 99.06 -46.76
N SER A 220 33.87 98.31 -46.91
CA SER A 220 35.05 98.76 -47.68
C SER A 220 34.65 99.10 -49.12
N THR A 221 33.92 98.21 -49.79
CA THR A 221 33.42 98.42 -51.16
C THR A 221 32.53 99.68 -51.27
N ALA A 222 31.67 99.91 -50.28
CA ALA A 222 30.84 101.13 -50.22
C ALA A 222 31.70 102.40 -50.04
N GLY A 223 32.75 102.31 -49.22
CA GLY A 223 33.74 103.37 -49.04
C GLY A 223 34.50 103.69 -50.32
N ASP A 224 35.00 102.66 -51.01
CA ASP A 224 35.69 102.80 -52.30
C ASP A 224 34.78 103.41 -53.35
N ALA A 225 33.51 102.97 -53.42
CA ALA A 225 32.53 103.56 -54.32
C ALA A 225 32.21 105.03 -53.99
N LYS A 226 32.27 105.43 -52.71
CA LYS A 226 32.15 106.83 -52.27
C LYS A 226 33.33 107.69 -52.69
N ASN A 227 34.54 107.16 -52.54
CA ASN A 227 35.74 107.85 -53.02
C ASN A 227 35.68 108.03 -54.54
N ALA A 228 35.33 106.97 -55.28
CA ALA A 228 35.14 107.03 -56.73
C ALA A 228 34.04 108.02 -57.14
N ALA A 229 32.90 108.06 -56.43
CA ALA A 229 31.85 109.05 -56.70
C ALA A 229 32.35 110.49 -56.49
N GLN A 230 33.20 110.73 -55.48
CA GLN A 230 33.80 112.04 -55.22
C GLN A 230 34.82 112.43 -56.31
N GLU A 231 35.63 111.48 -56.78
CA GLU A 231 36.55 111.68 -57.91
C GLU A 231 35.79 111.98 -59.20
N VAL A 232 34.71 111.24 -59.48
CA VAL A 232 33.81 111.49 -60.60
C VAL A 232 33.17 112.87 -60.49
N ALA A 233 32.74 113.31 -59.31
CA ALA A 233 32.22 114.66 -59.10
C ALA A 233 33.29 115.75 -59.34
N ASN A 234 34.55 115.50 -58.98
CA ASN A 234 35.66 116.40 -59.27
C ASN A 234 35.96 116.46 -60.79
N LEU A 235 35.92 115.32 -61.48
CA LEU A 235 36.06 115.24 -62.95
C LEU A 235 34.91 115.97 -63.65
N GLN A 236 33.67 115.84 -63.17
CA GLN A 236 32.51 116.59 -63.69
C GLN A 236 32.77 118.10 -63.66
N LYS A 237 33.29 118.64 -62.53
CA LYS A 237 33.66 120.06 -62.43
C LYS A 237 34.76 120.47 -63.43
N GLN A 238 35.70 119.58 -63.72
CA GLN A 238 36.72 119.83 -64.74
C GLN A 238 36.12 119.83 -66.16
N ILE A 239 35.22 118.88 -66.47
CA ILE A 239 34.51 118.83 -67.75
C ILE A 239 33.68 120.11 -67.97
N GLU A 240 33.06 120.65 -66.93
CA GLU A 240 32.32 121.92 -66.98
C GLU A 240 33.17 123.13 -67.39
N SER A 241 34.49 123.05 -67.26
CA SER A 241 35.44 124.09 -67.68
C SER A 241 35.98 123.95 -69.12
N LEU A 242 35.63 122.86 -69.82
CA LEU A 242 36.09 122.58 -71.19
C LEU A 242 35.20 123.25 -72.27
N PRO A 243 35.70 123.41 -73.51
CA PRO A 243 34.88 123.83 -74.65
C PRO A 243 33.69 122.90 -74.92
N LYS A 244 32.61 123.46 -75.50
CA LYS A 244 31.32 122.79 -75.69
C LYS A 244 31.41 121.46 -76.45
N GLU A 245 32.24 121.37 -77.51
CA GLU A 245 32.36 120.13 -78.28
C GLU A 245 32.91 118.96 -77.44
N TYR A 246 33.79 119.23 -76.46
CA TYR A 246 34.34 118.19 -75.58
C TYR A 246 33.38 117.82 -74.46
N GLN A 247 32.58 118.78 -73.96
CA GLN A 247 31.51 118.49 -73.00
C GLN A 247 30.50 117.51 -73.58
N GLU A 248 29.97 117.76 -74.78
CA GLU A 248 28.96 116.90 -75.40
C GLU A 248 29.45 115.45 -75.58
N GLN A 249 30.75 115.24 -75.81
CA GLN A 249 31.36 113.91 -75.94
C GLN A 249 31.61 113.21 -74.60
N LEU A 250 32.01 113.95 -73.55
CA LEU A 250 32.40 113.37 -72.25
C LEU A 250 31.21 113.22 -71.28
N GLN A 251 30.16 114.03 -71.44
CA GLN A 251 29.00 114.06 -70.54
C GLN A 251 28.27 112.70 -70.40
N PRO A 252 28.11 111.87 -71.45
CA PRO A 252 27.49 110.55 -71.31
C PRO A 252 28.31 109.61 -70.42
N PHE A 253 29.64 109.64 -70.53
CA PHE A 253 30.53 108.77 -69.76
C PHE A 253 30.55 109.14 -68.27
N ILE A 254 30.65 110.42 -67.96
CA ILE A 254 30.65 110.88 -66.56
C ILE A 254 29.28 110.64 -65.91
N THR A 255 28.17 110.83 -66.65
CA THR A 255 26.82 110.48 -66.17
C THR A 255 26.70 108.98 -65.88
N SER A 256 27.25 108.13 -66.74
CA SER A 256 27.30 106.69 -66.53
C SER A 256 28.14 106.30 -65.30
N ALA A 257 29.29 106.97 -65.09
CA ALA A 257 30.15 106.76 -63.94
C ALA A 257 29.48 107.18 -62.62
N VAL A 258 28.78 108.32 -62.59
CA VAL A 258 27.96 108.76 -61.45
C VAL A 258 26.89 107.71 -61.14
N LYS A 259 26.15 107.25 -62.16
CA LYS A 259 25.11 106.24 -61.97
C LYS A 259 25.67 104.91 -61.46
N SER A 260 26.82 104.48 -61.97
CA SER A 260 27.46 103.23 -61.60
C SER A 260 27.97 103.27 -60.15
N THR A 261 28.67 104.32 -59.76
CA THR A 261 29.16 104.51 -58.38
C THR A 261 28.01 104.60 -57.38
N ALA A 262 26.93 105.33 -57.70
CA ALA A 262 25.72 105.38 -56.89
C ALA A 262 25.03 103.99 -56.78
N THR A 263 25.00 103.23 -57.87
CA THR A 263 24.42 101.86 -57.87
C THR A 263 25.23 100.92 -56.98
N VAL A 264 26.56 100.98 -57.03
CA VAL A 264 27.43 100.17 -56.17
C VAL A 264 27.23 100.54 -54.70
N GLN A 265 27.20 101.84 -54.36
CA GLN A 265 26.92 102.28 -52.99
C GLN A 265 25.56 101.78 -52.48
N GLN A 266 24.50 101.92 -53.28
CA GLN A 266 23.17 101.50 -52.89
C GLN A 266 23.11 99.98 -52.65
N LYS A 267 23.70 99.19 -53.55
CA LYS A 267 23.76 97.73 -53.40
C LYS A 267 24.61 97.32 -52.19
N ALA A 268 25.75 97.96 -51.98
CA ALA A 268 26.61 97.71 -50.83
C ALA A 268 25.89 98.05 -49.51
N ALA A 269 25.19 99.18 -49.44
CA ALA A 269 24.35 99.52 -48.28
C ALA A 269 23.23 98.49 -48.02
N GLY A 270 22.59 98.00 -49.09
CA GLY A 270 21.61 96.92 -49.00
C GLY A 270 22.20 95.62 -48.45
N VAL A 271 23.39 95.23 -48.91
CA VAL A 271 24.11 94.05 -48.41
C VAL A 271 24.52 94.24 -46.94
N VAL A 272 25.04 95.41 -46.55
CA VAL A 272 25.36 95.73 -45.13
C VAL A 272 24.12 95.64 -44.24
N GLY A 273 22.98 96.17 -44.69
CA GLY A 273 21.72 96.03 -43.96
C GLY A 273 21.30 94.56 -43.80
N GLY A 274 21.45 93.78 -44.86
CA GLY A 274 21.19 92.33 -44.87
C GLY A 274 22.11 91.54 -43.93
N THR A 275 23.42 91.79 -43.97
CA THR A 275 24.40 91.10 -43.11
C THR A 275 24.25 91.49 -41.65
N ASN A 276 23.96 92.76 -41.33
CA ASN A 276 23.66 93.19 -39.96
C ASN A 276 22.41 92.48 -39.41
N LYS A 277 21.34 92.38 -40.21
CA LYS A 277 20.13 91.63 -39.82
C LYS A 277 20.43 90.15 -39.60
N LEU A 278 21.15 89.53 -40.53
CA LEU A 278 21.52 88.12 -40.44
C LEU A 278 22.37 87.84 -39.19
N ASN A 279 23.28 88.75 -38.81
CA ASN A 279 24.05 88.64 -37.58
C ASN A 279 23.19 88.61 -36.32
N GLU A 280 22.18 89.48 -36.24
CA GLU A 280 21.26 89.49 -35.11
C GLU A 280 20.40 88.22 -35.07
N GLU A 281 19.94 87.73 -36.23
CA GLU A 281 19.23 86.45 -36.34
C GLU A 281 20.12 85.27 -35.90
N VAL A 282 21.41 85.26 -36.27
CA VAL A 282 22.39 84.24 -35.86
C VAL A 282 22.62 84.27 -34.34
N LYS A 283 22.77 85.46 -33.73
CA LYS A 283 22.88 85.61 -32.27
C LYS A 283 21.63 85.13 -31.55
N GLN A 284 20.45 85.51 -32.04
CA GLN A 284 19.19 85.07 -31.46
C GLN A 284 19.05 83.55 -31.54
N LEU A 285 19.33 82.95 -32.71
CA LEU A 285 19.30 81.50 -32.90
C LEU A 285 20.27 80.78 -31.95
N LYS A 286 21.48 81.32 -31.76
CA LYS A 286 22.44 80.82 -30.76
C LYS A 286 21.84 80.82 -29.36
N GLY A 287 21.20 81.92 -28.98
CA GLY A 287 20.52 82.07 -27.68
C GLY A 287 19.41 81.05 -27.49
N GLU A 288 18.53 80.89 -28.48
CA GLU A 288 17.41 79.94 -28.45
C GLU A 288 17.88 78.48 -28.36
N ILE A 289 18.91 78.12 -29.12
CA ILE A 289 19.51 76.78 -29.08
C ILE A 289 20.12 76.50 -27.71
N ASN A 290 20.90 77.43 -27.16
CA ASN A 290 21.49 77.28 -25.83
C ASN A 290 20.42 77.16 -24.74
N GLN A 291 19.36 77.97 -24.83
CA GLN A 291 18.27 77.94 -23.85
C GLN A 291 17.47 76.63 -23.92
N LYS A 292 17.08 76.18 -25.12
CA LYS A 292 16.38 74.90 -25.32
C LYS A 292 17.24 73.72 -24.88
N THR A 293 18.53 73.74 -25.19
CA THR A 293 19.43 72.62 -24.87
C THR A 293 19.72 72.53 -23.38
N SER A 294 19.96 73.65 -22.71
CA SER A 294 20.09 73.70 -21.25
C SER A 294 18.80 73.23 -20.56
N GLY A 295 17.64 73.63 -21.09
CA GLY A 295 16.33 73.17 -20.60
C GLY A 295 16.13 71.66 -20.76
N LEU A 296 16.55 71.08 -21.89
CA LEU A 296 16.54 69.62 -22.09
C LEU A 296 17.48 68.92 -21.11
N GLN A 297 18.69 69.43 -20.95
CA GLN A 297 19.71 68.80 -20.11
C GLN A 297 19.32 68.80 -18.63
N ASN A 298 18.73 69.89 -18.13
CA ASN A 298 18.22 69.97 -16.76
C ASN A 298 16.98 69.08 -16.51
N LYS A 299 16.26 68.70 -17.58
CA LYS A 299 15.10 67.79 -17.49
C LYS A 299 15.48 66.32 -17.64
N LEU A 300 16.70 66.00 -18.04
CA LEU A 300 17.14 64.60 -18.11
C LEU A 300 17.16 64.00 -16.71
N PRO A 301 16.57 62.81 -16.50
CA PRO A 301 16.64 62.13 -15.22
C PRO A 301 18.09 61.88 -14.80
N ASN A 302 18.34 61.80 -13.49
CA ASN A 302 19.65 61.40 -12.96
C ASN A 302 19.81 59.86 -13.05
N PRO A 303 20.85 59.33 -13.74
CA PRO A 303 21.07 57.89 -13.86
C PRO A 303 21.37 57.20 -12.53
N ALA A 304 21.82 57.92 -11.49
CA ALA A 304 22.10 57.34 -10.17
C ALA A 304 20.87 56.65 -9.54
N GLY A 305 19.67 57.19 -9.77
CA GLY A 305 18.42 56.57 -9.31
C GLY A 305 18.16 55.23 -9.99
N ILE A 306 18.38 55.16 -11.31
CA ILE A 306 18.22 53.93 -12.09
C ILE A 306 19.27 52.88 -11.70
N LYS A 307 20.52 53.29 -11.44
CA LYS A 307 21.56 52.38 -10.93
C LYS A 307 21.24 51.84 -9.55
N THR A 308 20.68 52.67 -8.67
CA THR A 308 20.23 52.23 -7.34
C THR A 308 19.10 51.20 -7.46
N LEU A 309 18.15 51.42 -8.37
CA LEU A 309 17.10 50.46 -8.69
C LEU A 309 17.69 49.14 -9.21
N ALA A 310 18.65 49.19 -10.13
CA ALA A 310 19.34 48.00 -10.65
C ALA A 310 20.01 47.20 -9.52
N GLY A 311 20.76 47.86 -8.65
CA GLY A 311 21.37 47.21 -7.49
C GLY A 311 20.34 46.64 -6.51
N GLY A 312 19.16 47.24 -6.39
CA GLY A 312 18.03 46.69 -5.64
C GLY A 312 17.47 45.40 -6.27
N ILE A 313 17.30 45.39 -7.60
CA ILE A 313 16.84 44.22 -8.35
C ILE A 313 17.87 43.09 -8.28
N GLU A 314 19.18 43.40 -8.33
CA GLU A 314 20.24 42.41 -8.15
C GLU A 314 20.17 41.74 -6.78
N LYS A 315 20.02 42.52 -5.70
CA LYS A 315 19.82 41.96 -4.35
C LYS A 315 18.58 41.07 -4.27
N LEU A 316 17.47 41.51 -4.86
CA LEU A 316 16.24 40.72 -4.90
C LEU A 316 16.41 39.43 -5.71
N THR A 317 17.16 39.48 -6.82
CA THR A 317 17.49 38.32 -7.64
C THR A 317 18.33 37.32 -6.85
N SER A 318 19.35 37.78 -6.12
CA SER A 318 20.18 36.93 -5.26
C SER A 318 19.35 36.27 -4.16
N ALA A 319 18.47 37.03 -3.49
CA ALA A 319 17.58 36.50 -2.47
C ALA A 319 16.61 35.46 -3.05
N GLN A 320 16.06 35.70 -4.25
CA GLN A 320 15.18 34.76 -4.94
C GLN A 320 15.93 33.47 -5.32
N ASN A 321 17.19 33.57 -5.77
CA ASN A 321 18.01 32.39 -6.08
C ASN A 321 18.25 31.52 -4.84
N GLU A 322 18.54 32.16 -3.70
CA GLU A 322 18.73 31.45 -2.42
C GLU A 322 17.43 30.80 -1.95
N PHE A 323 16.29 31.51 -2.08
CA PHE A 323 14.97 30.95 -1.79
C PHE A 323 14.68 29.71 -2.63
N VAL A 324 14.84 29.80 -3.97
CA VAL A 324 14.62 28.68 -4.89
C VAL A 324 15.50 27.48 -4.51
N SER A 325 16.78 27.71 -4.22
CA SER A 325 17.70 26.63 -3.82
C SER A 325 17.27 25.93 -2.54
N LYS A 326 16.89 26.69 -1.50
CA LYS A 326 16.38 26.10 -0.24
C LYS A 326 15.04 25.40 -0.43
N PHE A 327 14.18 25.96 -1.29
CA PHE A 327 12.87 25.40 -1.59
C PHE A 327 12.96 24.09 -2.37
N HIS A 328 13.96 23.94 -3.24
CA HIS A 328 14.28 22.67 -3.89
C HIS A 328 14.69 21.60 -2.86
N GLY A 329 15.57 21.93 -1.92
CA GLY A 329 15.93 21.01 -0.83
C GLY A 329 14.75 20.65 0.08
N PHE A 330 13.80 21.57 0.28
CA PHE A 330 12.52 21.24 0.94
C PHE A 330 11.69 20.24 0.12
N GLY A 331 11.65 20.39 -1.21
CA GLY A 331 11.04 19.43 -2.14
C GLY A 331 11.63 18.02 -2.01
N GLU A 332 12.97 17.90 -2.01
CA GLU A 332 13.65 16.61 -1.77
C GLU A 332 13.27 16.00 -0.41
N GLY A 333 13.09 16.83 0.62
CA GLY A 333 12.58 16.41 1.92
C GLY A 333 11.15 15.86 1.86
N LEU A 334 10.27 16.50 1.10
CA LEU A 334 8.90 16.04 0.87
C LEU A 334 8.85 14.72 0.08
N ASP A 335 9.70 14.56 -0.93
CA ASP A 335 9.81 13.30 -1.68
C ASP A 335 10.22 12.13 -0.79
N ASN A 336 11.22 12.36 0.08
CA ASN A 336 11.62 11.36 1.07
C ASN A 336 10.50 11.04 2.07
N ALA A 337 9.78 12.05 2.54
CA ALA A 337 8.62 11.87 3.41
C ALA A 337 7.50 11.07 2.71
N LYS A 338 7.26 11.33 1.42
CA LYS A 338 6.32 10.58 0.60
C LYS A 338 6.73 9.11 0.47
N ILE A 339 7.99 8.83 0.17
CA ILE A 339 8.52 7.46 0.13
C ILE A 339 8.31 6.77 1.49
N GLY A 340 8.54 7.47 2.59
CA GLY A 340 8.26 6.98 3.93
C GLY A 340 6.77 6.64 4.16
N ALA A 341 5.87 7.51 3.71
CA ALA A 341 4.42 7.29 3.80
C ALA A 341 3.97 6.09 2.95
N ASP A 342 4.53 5.94 1.74
CA ASP A 342 4.27 4.80 0.86
C ASP A 342 4.74 3.48 1.50
N LYS A 343 5.94 3.46 2.12
CA LYS A 343 6.42 2.30 2.89
C LYS A 343 5.52 1.97 4.08
N LEU A 344 5.04 2.98 4.80
CA LEU A 344 4.15 2.77 5.94
C LEU A 344 2.79 2.19 5.49
N LYS A 345 2.27 2.68 4.37
CA LYS A 345 1.08 2.14 3.72
C LYS A 345 1.28 0.67 3.34
N ASP A 346 2.38 0.33 2.68
CA ASP A 346 2.67 -1.06 2.29
C ASP A 346 2.84 -1.97 3.52
N GLY A 347 3.55 -1.49 4.55
CA GLY A 347 3.70 -2.20 5.82
C GLY A 347 2.35 -2.44 6.53
N SER A 348 1.41 -1.49 6.44
CA SER A 348 0.06 -1.66 7.00
C SER A 348 -0.74 -2.74 6.28
N VAL A 349 -0.55 -2.91 4.96
CA VAL A 349 -1.16 -3.99 4.19
C VAL A 349 -0.61 -5.34 4.65
N GLN A 350 0.72 -5.46 4.78
CA GLN A 350 1.35 -6.68 5.27
C GLN A 350 0.91 -7.05 6.69
N LEU A 351 0.74 -6.04 7.56
CA LEU A 351 0.22 -6.25 8.91
C LEU A 351 -1.21 -6.82 8.88
N ILE A 352 -2.10 -6.27 8.05
CA ILE A 352 -3.47 -6.80 7.90
C ILE A 352 -3.43 -8.25 7.45
N ASP A 353 -2.61 -8.58 6.44
CA ASP A 353 -2.49 -9.94 5.92
C ASP A 353 -2.02 -10.91 7.02
N GLY A 354 -0.97 -10.54 7.76
CA GLY A 354 -0.44 -11.34 8.88
C GLY A 354 -1.45 -11.53 10.01
N VAL A 355 -2.16 -10.48 10.41
CA VAL A 355 -3.20 -10.58 11.45
C VAL A 355 -4.38 -11.42 10.97
N THR A 356 -4.77 -11.32 9.69
CA THR A 356 -5.84 -12.14 9.10
C THR A 356 -5.44 -13.63 9.07
N GLN A 357 -4.18 -13.94 8.78
CA GLN A 357 -3.67 -15.31 8.88
C GLN A 357 -3.71 -15.84 10.31
N LEU A 358 -3.29 -15.04 11.29
CA LEU A 358 -3.37 -15.41 12.72
C LEU A 358 -4.83 -15.62 13.15
N GLN A 359 -5.75 -14.75 12.73
CA GLN A 359 -7.18 -14.87 12.99
C GLN A 359 -7.74 -16.20 12.45
N SER A 360 -7.41 -16.54 11.20
CA SER A 360 -7.79 -17.81 10.57
C SER A 360 -7.23 -19.01 11.33
N GLY A 361 -5.94 -18.96 11.70
CA GLY A 361 -5.29 -20.00 12.50
C GLY A 361 -5.93 -20.19 13.87
N SER A 362 -6.24 -19.10 14.58
CA SER A 362 -6.93 -19.13 15.88
C SER A 362 -8.33 -19.74 15.74
N GLY A 363 -9.06 -19.40 14.67
CA GLY A 363 -10.35 -20.03 14.37
C GLY A 363 -10.26 -21.55 14.18
N LYS A 364 -9.22 -22.04 13.52
CA LYS A 364 -8.96 -23.49 13.37
C LYS A 364 -8.66 -24.17 14.71
N VAL A 365 -7.87 -23.54 15.58
CA VAL A 365 -7.58 -24.06 16.92
C VAL A 365 -8.87 -24.14 17.75
N THR A 366 -9.68 -23.08 17.76
CA THR A 366 -10.98 -23.06 18.45
C THR A 366 -11.88 -24.20 17.97
N ALA A 367 -11.96 -24.41 16.64
CA ALA A 367 -12.75 -25.50 16.06
C ALA A 367 -12.21 -26.89 16.48
N GLY A 368 -10.89 -27.09 16.44
CA GLY A 368 -10.25 -28.33 16.86
C GLY A 368 -10.45 -28.65 18.35
N LEU A 369 -10.42 -27.62 19.22
CA LEU A 369 -10.74 -27.78 20.64
C LEU A 369 -12.21 -28.18 20.86
N GLY A 370 -13.12 -27.65 20.03
CA GLY A 370 -14.53 -28.09 20.02
C GLY A 370 -14.67 -29.57 19.65
N GLN A 371 -13.94 -30.04 18.64
CA GLN A 371 -13.92 -31.45 18.26
C GLN A 371 -13.31 -32.34 19.34
N LEU A 372 -12.20 -31.91 19.95
CA LEU A 372 -11.56 -32.63 21.05
C LEU A 372 -12.52 -32.77 22.25
N SER A 373 -13.17 -31.67 22.65
CA SER A 373 -14.16 -31.72 23.74
C SER A 373 -15.31 -32.69 23.42
N ALA A 374 -15.84 -32.68 22.19
CA ALA A 374 -16.86 -33.63 21.77
C ALA A 374 -16.39 -35.09 21.87
N GLY A 375 -15.17 -35.39 21.42
CA GLY A 375 -14.59 -36.74 21.52
C GLY A 375 -14.30 -37.18 22.96
N VAL A 376 -13.84 -36.26 23.82
CA VAL A 376 -13.62 -36.55 25.24
C VAL A 376 -14.95 -36.81 25.96
N ASN A 377 -16.02 -36.07 25.65
CA ASN A 377 -17.35 -36.36 26.19
C ASN A 377 -17.83 -37.77 25.78
N GLN A 378 -17.69 -38.15 24.50
CA GLN A 378 -18.05 -39.49 24.06
C GLN A 378 -17.26 -40.59 24.78
N LEU A 379 -15.97 -40.35 25.03
CA LEU A 379 -15.12 -41.30 25.75
C LEU A 379 -15.50 -41.36 27.24
N ALA A 380 -15.85 -40.23 27.85
CA ALA A 380 -16.32 -40.16 29.23
C ALA A 380 -17.65 -40.91 29.39
N ASP A 381 -18.59 -40.73 28.45
CA ASP A 381 -19.87 -41.45 28.43
C ASP A 381 -19.65 -42.97 28.30
N GLY A 382 -18.80 -43.40 27.37
CA GLY A 382 -18.46 -44.81 27.20
C GLY A 382 -17.78 -45.41 28.44
N SER A 383 -16.85 -44.67 29.06
CA SER A 383 -16.22 -45.05 30.32
C SER A 383 -17.24 -45.14 31.46
N GLY A 384 -18.20 -44.22 31.52
CA GLY A 384 -19.32 -44.26 32.46
C GLY A 384 -20.20 -45.50 32.26
N GLN A 385 -20.50 -45.87 31.02
CA GLN A 385 -21.25 -47.09 30.69
C GLN A 385 -20.49 -48.35 31.12
N VAL A 386 -19.18 -48.44 30.88
CA VAL A 386 -18.36 -49.56 31.34
C VAL A 386 -18.35 -49.64 32.86
N THR A 387 -18.15 -48.51 33.54
CA THR A 387 -18.19 -48.42 35.02
C THR A 387 -19.53 -48.92 35.56
N GLY A 388 -20.65 -48.46 34.96
CA GLY A 388 -22.00 -48.89 35.34
C GLY A 388 -22.25 -50.37 35.09
N GLY A 389 -21.85 -50.89 33.93
CA GLY A 389 -21.98 -52.32 33.61
C GLY A 389 -21.17 -53.22 34.53
N LEU A 390 -19.93 -52.82 34.87
CA LEU A 390 -19.12 -53.53 35.85
C LEU A 390 -19.73 -53.49 37.26
N GLY A 391 -20.32 -52.36 37.65
CA GLY A 391 -21.06 -52.24 38.90
C GLY A 391 -22.32 -53.12 38.97
N THR A 392 -22.91 -53.49 37.83
CA THR A 392 -24.00 -54.49 37.80
C THR A 392 -23.50 -55.94 37.86
N LEU A 393 -22.21 -56.16 37.62
CA LEU A 393 -21.57 -57.47 37.58
C LEU A 393 -20.97 -57.91 38.93
N SER A 394 -20.63 -56.93 39.78
CA SER A 394 -20.31 -57.12 41.22
C SER A 394 -21.57 -57.28 42.05
#